data_AF-A0A7C1ARG4-F1
#
_entry.id   AF-A0A7C1ARG4-F1
#
_cell.length_a   1.000
_cell.length_b   1.000
_cell.length_c   1.000
_cell.angle_alpha   90.00
_cell.angle_beta   90.00
_cell.angle_gamma   90.00
#
_symmetry.space_group_name_H-M   'P 1'
#
loop_
_entity.id
_entity.type
_entity.pdbx_description
1 polymer ?
#
loop_
_entity_poly.entity_id
_entity_poly.type
_entity_poly.pdbx_seq_one_letter_code
_entity_poly.pdbx_strand_id
1 'polypeptide(L)'
;MKAYWKTFIIYIPVALLISGLLIGCGGKDKPPVPEVWTDALVHAALKARNPEYTGKAAFRIEDGKVIGMELSGANVTDLSSLAGMGIRGLDLRGSGIDDISGLKGLPLKELYLDDTKVADLEPLRGMKLKKLYLNNTEVSDLSPLEGMGLTMLNLLG
;
A
#
# COMPACT_ATOMS: atom_id res chain seq x y z
N MET A 1 15.49 -24.10 -46.27
CA MET A 1 15.31 -25.27 -45.38
C MET A 1 14.85 -24.75 -44.03
N LYS A 2 13.66 -25.17 -43.61
CA LYS A 2 12.97 -24.73 -42.40
C LYS A 2 13.62 -25.42 -41.18
N ALA A 3 13.90 -24.67 -40.10
CA ALA A 3 14.29 -25.24 -38.83
C ALA A 3 13.62 -24.51 -37.65
N TYR A 4 12.48 -25.09 -37.24
CA TYR A 4 11.92 -25.23 -35.90
C TYR A 4 12.22 -24.17 -34.82
N TRP A 5 11.23 -23.33 -34.53
CA TRP A 5 11.09 -22.66 -33.24
C TRP A 5 10.45 -23.65 -32.26
N LYS A 6 11.24 -24.23 -31.36
CA LYS A 6 10.72 -24.99 -30.21
C LYS A 6 10.52 -24.03 -29.04
N THR A 7 9.29 -23.98 -28.57
CA THR A 7 8.77 -23.32 -27.38
C THR A 7 9.65 -23.64 -26.15
N PHE A 8 10.22 -22.61 -25.52
CA PHE A 8 10.70 -22.68 -24.15
C PHE A 8 9.82 -21.77 -23.30
N ILE A 9 8.80 -22.37 -22.67
CA ILE A 9 8.13 -21.80 -21.51
C ILE A 9 9.14 -21.95 -20.36
N ILE A 10 9.83 -20.88 -20.02
CA ILE A 10 10.72 -20.86 -18.85
C ILE A 10 9.85 -20.50 -17.65
N TYR A 11 9.52 -21.52 -16.88
CA TYR A 11 8.91 -21.42 -15.56
C TYR A 11 9.97 -20.86 -14.60
N ILE A 12 9.97 -19.54 -14.35
CA ILE A 12 10.82 -18.92 -13.33
C ILE A 12 10.07 -18.98 -12.01
N PRO A 13 10.54 -19.71 -10.98
CA PRO A 13 9.98 -19.61 -9.64
C PRO A 13 10.31 -18.22 -9.08
N VAL A 14 9.30 -17.53 -8.55
CA VAL A 14 9.31 -16.12 -8.09
C VAL A 14 10.20 -15.87 -6.85
N ALA A 15 11.23 -16.68 -6.61
CA ALA A 15 12.10 -16.59 -5.43
C ALA A 15 13.48 -15.97 -5.69
N LEU A 16 13.82 -15.53 -6.91
CA LEU A 16 15.16 -15.04 -7.24
C LEU A 16 15.14 -13.80 -8.15
N LEU A 17 14.59 -12.70 -7.63
CA LEU A 17 14.86 -11.33 -8.14
C LEU A 17 15.34 -10.41 -7.01
N ILE A 18 16.21 -10.94 -6.13
CA ILE A 18 17.03 -10.12 -5.22
C ILE A 18 18.47 -10.64 -5.32
N SER A 19 19.14 -10.33 -6.41
CA SER A 19 20.59 -10.55 -6.52
C SER A 19 21.24 -9.51 -7.45
N GLY A 20 21.26 -8.27 -6.96
CA GLY A 20 22.19 -7.24 -7.42
C GLY A 20 23.30 -7.04 -6.39
N LEU A 21 24.36 -7.84 -6.49
CA LEU A 21 25.74 -7.59 -6.03
C LEU A 21 25.97 -7.05 -4.59
N LEU A 22 26.37 -7.93 -3.68
CA LEU A 22 26.99 -7.61 -2.38
C LEU A 22 28.46 -7.18 -2.57
N ILE A 23 28.76 -5.88 -2.43
CA ILE A 23 29.94 -5.38 -1.70
C ILE A 23 29.57 -4.01 -1.09
N GLY A 24 29.40 -3.95 0.23
CA GLY A 24 29.20 -2.69 0.95
C GLY A 24 28.64 -2.90 2.35
N CYS A 25 29.52 -2.91 3.34
CA CYS A 25 29.19 -2.99 4.75
C CYS A 25 28.39 -1.76 5.23
N GLY A 26 27.35 -2.00 6.04
CA GLY A 26 26.87 -1.06 7.06
C GLY A 26 25.78 -0.08 6.65
N GLY A 27 24.52 -0.41 6.96
CA GLY A 27 23.40 0.52 6.93
C GLY A 27 22.10 -0.21 7.23
N LYS A 28 21.16 0.41 7.96
CA LYS A 28 19.79 -0.09 8.13
C LYS A 28 19.00 0.15 6.83
N ASP A 29 19.52 -0.38 5.74
CA ASP A 29 19.13 0.03 4.40
C ASP A 29 17.83 -0.68 4.06
N LYS A 30 16.76 0.12 4.11
CA LYS A 30 15.44 -0.21 3.60
C LYS A 30 15.61 -0.95 2.26
N PRO A 31 14.99 -2.12 2.06
CA PRO A 31 15.16 -2.89 0.83
C PRO A 31 14.88 -2.00 -0.38
N PRO A 32 15.67 -2.13 -1.46
CA PRO A 32 15.52 -1.27 -2.62
C PRO A 32 14.09 -1.35 -3.14
N VAL A 33 13.41 -0.21 -3.13
CA VAL A 33 12.09 -0.06 -3.74
C VAL A 33 12.29 -0.32 -5.24
N PRO A 34 11.55 -1.27 -5.85
CA PRO A 34 11.70 -1.53 -7.27
C PRO A 34 11.43 -0.25 -8.07
N GLU A 35 12.28 0.01 -9.05
CA GLU A 35 12.19 1.20 -9.92
C GLU A 35 10.91 1.18 -10.76
N VAL A 36 10.41 -0.03 -11.06
CA VAL A 36 9.16 -0.28 -11.79
C VAL A 36 8.30 -1.28 -11.02
N TRP A 37 7.09 -0.86 -10.66
CA TRP A 37 6.06 -1.69 -10.06
C TRP A 37 5.21 -2.38 -11.12
N THR A 38 4.88 -3.63 -10.85
CA THR A 38 3.89 -4.42 -11.59
C THR A 38 2.87 -4.96 -10.60
N ASP A 39 1.70 -5.33 -11.11
CA ASP A 39 0.63 -5.96 -10.31
C ASP A 39 1.16 -7.14 -9.46
N ALA A 40 1.93 -8.04 -10.08
CA ALA A 40 2.54 -9.18 -9.41
C ALA A 40 3.53 -8.78 -8.30
N LEU A 41 4.32 -7.73 -8.50
CA LEU A 41 5.27 -7.24 -7.48
C LEU A 41 4.53 -6.62 -6.29
N VAL A 42 3.44 -5.89 -6.53
CA VAL A 42 2.63 -5.31 -5.45
C VAL A 42 1.95 -6.42 -4.65
N HIS A 43 1.34 -7.41 -5.33
CA HIS A 43 0.78 -8.58 -4.66
C HIS A 43 1.82 -9.32 -3.81
N ALA A 44 3.02 -9.55 -4.34
CA ALA A 44 4.10 -10.21 -3.61
C ALA A 44 4.55 -9.41 -2.37
N ALA A 45 4.68 -8.09 -2.49
CA ALA A 45 5.04 -7.21 -1.38
C ALA A 45 3.97 -7.21 -0.27
N LEU A 46 2.69 -7.17 -0.65
CA LEU A 46 1.57 -7.26 0.30
C LEU A 46 1.55 -8.62 1.00
N LYS A 47 1.65 -9.72 0.24
CA LYS A 47 1.64 -11.09 0.79
C LYS A 47 2.81 -11.35 1.74
N ALA A 48 3.98 -10.77 1.47
CA ALA A 48 5.16 -10.93 2.32
C ALA A 48 4.99 -10.33 3.72
N ARG A 49 4.17 -9.28 3.87
CA ARG A 49 3.85 -8.65 5.17
C ARG A 49 2.53 -9.10 5.76
N ASN A 50 1.64 -9.61 4.91
CA ASN A 50 0.29 -10.01 5.27
C ASN A 50 0.07 -11.45 4.80
N PRO A 51 0.47 -12.47 5.58
CA PRO A 51 0.32 -13.88 5.18
C PRO A 51 -1.13 -14.27 4.86
N GLU A 52 -2.10 -13.62 5.50
CA GLU A 52 -3.54 -13.84 5.28
C GLU A 52 -4.13 -12.95 4.16
N TYR A 53 -3.30 -12.18 3.46
CA TYR A 53 -3.70 -11.39 2.31
C TYR A 53 -4.36 -12.28 1.25
N THR A 54 -5.55 -11.87 0.84
CA THR A 54 -6.45 -12.69 0.01
C THR A 54 -6.08 -12.70 -1.48
N GLY A 55 -5.17 -11.81 -1.91
CA GLY A 55 -4.89 -11.58 -3.33
C GLY A 55 -5.94 -10.73 -4.05
N LYS A 56 -7.02 -10.33 -3.36
CA LYS A 56 -8.07 -9.48 -3.93
C LYS A 56 -7.74 -8.02 -3.73
N ALA A 57 -6.81 -7.51 -4.53
CA ALA A 57 -6.55 -6.08 -4.63
C ALA A 57 -6.57 -5.63 -6.09
N ALA A 58 -6.86 -4.36 -6.31
CA ALA A 58 -6.67 -3.72 -7.60
C ALA A 58 -5.70 -2.56 -7.45
N PHE A 59 -4.82 -2.38 -8.44
CA PHE A 59 -3.84 -1.31 -8.44
C PHE A 59 -3.98 -0.45 -9.68
N ARG A 60 -3.84 0.87 -9.50
CA ARG A 60 -3.59 1.81 -10.59
C ARG A 60 -2.09 2.07 -10.65
N ILE A 61 -1.47 1.65 -11.75
CA ILE A 61 -0.04 1.80 -12.00
C ILE A 61 0.14 2.70 -13.24
N GLU A 62 0.88 3.78 -13.09
CA GLU A 62 1.22 4.73 -14.16
C GLU A 62 2.74 4.87 -14.21
N ASP A 63 3.34 4.69 -15.39
CA ASP A 63 4.81 4.76 -15.59
C ASP A 63 5.61 3.93 -14.57
N GLY A 64 5.12 2.72 -14.25
CA GLY A 64 5.75 1.84 -13.29
C GLY A 64 5.62 2.28 -11.82
N LYS A 65 4.75 3.25 -11.50
CA LYS A 65 4.50 3.72 -10.13
C LYS A 65 3.08 3.42 -9.72
N VAL A 66 2.91 2.89 -8.51
CA VAL A 66 1.59 2.70 -7.92
C VAL A 66 1.05 4.06 -7.48
N ILE A 67 -0.02 4.51 -8.15
CA ILE A 67 -0.69 5.79 -7.83
C ILE A 67 -1.98 5.58 -7.03
N GLY A 68 -2.58 4.39 -7.10
CA GLY A 68 -3.81 4.07 -6.39
C GLY A 68 -3.90 2.59 -6.06
N MET A 69 -4.47 2.28 -4.89
CA MET A 69 -4.62 0.90 -4.41
C MET A 69 -6.01 0.69 -3.79
N GLU A 70 -6.66 -0.39 -4.20
CA GLU A 70 -7.89 -0.90 -3.61
C GLU A 70 -7.58 -2.19 -2.87
N LEU A 71 -7.65 -2.13 -1.54
CA LEU A 71 -7.35 -3.22 -0.61
C LEU A 71 -8.60 -3.58 0.22
N SER A 72 -9.79 -3.15 -0.22
CA SER A 72 -11.03 -3.40 0.49
C SER A 72 -11.29 -4.90 0.64
N GLY A 73 -11.52 -5.33 1.89
CA GLY A 73 -11.70 -6.76 2.20
C GLY A 73 -10.50 -7.65 1.86
N ALA A 74 -9.32 -7.08 1.63
CA ALA A 74 -8.15 -7.83 1.17
C ALA A 74 -7.36 -8.49 2.32
N ASN A 75 -7.78 -8.27 3.57
CA ASN A 75 -7.14 -8.75 4.79
C ASN A 75 -5.67 -8.28 4.92
N VAL A 76 -5.48 -6.97 4.80
CA VAL A 76 -4.21 -6.27 5.01
C VAL A 76 -4.23 -5.65 6.40
N THR A 77 -3.22 -5.96 7.22
CA THR A 77 -3.02 -5.45 8.58
C THR A 77 -1.66 -4.78 8.78
N ASP A 78 -0.69 -5.04 7.89
CA ASP A 78 0.63 -4.43 7.89
C ASP A 78 0.84 -3.60 6.60
N LEU A 79 0.93 -2.28 6.79
CA LEU A 79 1.09 -1.26 5.74
C LEU A 79 2.55 -0.89 5.48
N SER A 80 3.53 -1.50 6.15
CA SER A 80 4.96 -1.21 5.98
C SER A 80 5.46 -1.45 4.55
N SER A 81 4.78 -2.33 3.80
CA SER A 81 5.01 -2.57 2.37
C SER A 81 4.78 -1.34 1.49
N LEU A 82 3.99 -0.36 1.95
CA LEU A 82 3.66 0.85 1.21
C LEU A 82 4.69 1.98 1.40
N ALA A 83 5.64 1.81 2.33
CA ALA A 83 6.55 2.87 2.74
C ALA A 83 7.36 3.41 1.56
N GLY A 84 7.24 4.71 1.28
CA GLY A 84 7.97 5.39 0.20
C GLY A 84 7.36 5.19 -1.19
N MET A 85 6.20 4.55 -1.31
CA MET A 85 5.44 4.56 -2.56
C MET A 85 4.78 5.93 -2.80
N GLY A 86 4.60 6.28 -4.07
CA GLY A 86 3.95 7.52 -4.52
C GLY A 86 2.41 7.45 -4.55
N ILE A 87 1.79 6.70 -3.64
CA ILE A 87 0.34 6.43 -3.68
C ILE A 87 -0.43 7.71 -3.37
N ARG A 88 -1.47 7.99 -4.17
CA ARG A 88 -2.35 9.15 -4.03
C ARG A 88 -3.74 8.77 -3.50
N GLY A 89 -4.23 7.58 -3.84
CA GLY A 89 -5.51 7.06 -3.37
C GLY A 89 -5.35 5.68 -2.74
N LEU A 90 -5.83 5.51 -1.52
CA LEU A 90 -5.78 4.24 -0.81
C LEU A 90 -7.15 3.90 -0.23
N ASP A 91 -7.67 2.74 -0.61
CA ASP A 91 -8.91 2.19 -0.09
C ASP A 91 -8.63 0.94 0.76
N LEU A 92 -8.97 1.04 2.05
CA LEU A 92 -8.80 0.01 3.07
C LEU A 92 -10.16 -0.39 3.68
N ARG A 93 -11.29 -0.07 3.02
CA ARG A 93 -12.63 -0.29 3.59
C ARG A 93 -12.87 -1.75 3.93
N GLY A 94 -13.45 -2.02 5.09
CA GLY A 94 -13.71 -3.39 5.57
C GLY A 94 -12.46 -4.26 5.70
N SER A 95 -11.27 -3.67 5.76
CA SER A 95 -10.05 -4.39 6.11
C SER A 95 -9.91 -4.52 7.63
N GLY A 96 -9.15 -5.51 8.09
CA GLY A 96 -8.87 -5.74 9.51
C GLY A 96 -7.87 -4.76 10.12
N ILE A 97 -7.63 -3.60 9.48
CA ILE A 97 -6.62 -2.63 9.90
C ILE A 97 -7.09 -1.86 11.14
N ASP A 98 -6.18 -1.68 12.09
CA ASP A 98 -6.32 -0.86 13.30
C ASP A 98 -5.17 0.14 13.44
N ASP A 99 -3.95 -0.27 13.05
CA ASP A 99 -2.76 0.57 13.01
C ASP A 99 -2.49 1.15 11.61
N ILE A 100 -2.57 2.47 11.50
CA ILE A 100 -2.27 3.23 10.28
C ILE A 100 -0.91 3.96 10.34
N SER A 101 -0.04 3.63 11.29
CA SER A 101 1.31 4.22 11.44
C SER A 101 2.13 4.16 10.14
N GLY A 102 1.96 3.09 9.35
CA GLY A 102 2.60 2.90 8.05
C GLY A 102 2.21 3.92 6.97
N LEU A 103 1.15 4.72 7.17
CA LEU A 103 0.73 5.76 6.23
C LEU A 103 1.50 7.08 6.39
N LYS A 104 2.22 7.24 7.50
CA LYS A 104 2.89 8.50 7.84
C LYS A 104 3.85 8.94 6.72
N GLY A 105 3.63 10.16 6.24
CA GLY A 105 4.47 10.78 5.20
C GLY A 105 4.20 10.30 3.77
N LEU A 106 3.24 9.39 3.54
CA LEU A 106 2.82 9.06 2.17
C LEU A 106 2.12 10.25 1.51
N PRO A 107 2.26 10.45 0.19
CA PRO A 107 1.68 11.58 -0.53
C PRO A 107 0.17 11.41 -0.83
N LEU A 108 -0.58 10.79 0.09
CA LEU A 108 -2.00 10.49 -0.06
C LEU A 108 -2.84 11.76 -0.22
N LYS A 109 -3.87 11.65 -1.05
CA LYS A 109 -4.92 12.66 -1.31
C LYS A 109 -6.29 12.14 -0.91
N GLU A 110 -6.53 10.85 -1.11
CA GLU A 110 -7.79 10.19 -0.81
C GLU A 110 -7.52 8.94 0.03
N LEU A 111 -8.17 8.83 1.17
CA LEU A 111 -8.06 7.71 2.09
C LEU A 111 -9.45 7.27 2.53
N TYR A 112 -9.73 5.97 2.36
CA TYR A 112 -10.98 5.35 2.74
C TYR A 112 -10.70 4.27 3.80
N LEU A 113 -11.24 4.48 4.99
CA LEU A 113 -11.07 3.63 6.17
C LEU A 113 -12.42 3.18 6.75
N ASP A 114 -13.50 3.28 5.98
CA ASP A 114 -14.82 2.85 6.44
C ASP A 114 -14.81 1.37 6.88
N ASP A 115 -15.56 1.05 7.93
CA ASP A 115 -15.67 -0.32 8.47
C ASP A 115 -14.31 -0.93 8.87
N THR A 116 -13.42 -0.11 9.45
CA THR A 116 -12.13 -0.56 10.03
C THR A 116 -12.10 -0.34 11.54
N LYS A 117 -11.06 -0.84 12.22
CA LYS A 117 -10.89 -0.69 13.68
C LYS A 117 -9.95 0.46 14.06
N VAL A 118 -9.70 1.36 13.12
CA VAL A 118 -8.82 2.51 13.36
C VAL A 118 -9.44 3.40 14.44
N ALA A 119 -8.64 3.72 15.46
CA ALA A 119 -9.01 4.64 16.54
C ALA A 119 -8.08 5.87 16.61
N ASP A 120 -6.82 5.72 16.22
CA ASP A 120 -5.80 6.77 16.29
C ASP A 120 -5.52 7.38 14.91
N LEU A 121 -5.72 8.70 14.80
CA LEU A 121 -5.46 9.47 13.59
C LEU A 121 -4.13 10.25 13.63
N GLU A 122 -3.34 10.16 14.70
CA GLU A 122 -2.06 10.85 14.81
C GLU A 122 -1.11 10.62 13.62
N PRO A 123 -1.05 9.42 13.01
CA PRO A 123 -0.25 9.20 11.79
C PRO A 123 -0.64 10.09 10.60
N LEU A 124 -1.85 10.64 10.59
CA LEU A 124 -2.36 11.52 9.53
C LEU A 124 -2.01 13.01 9.74
N ARG A 125 -1.52 13.39 10.92
CA ARG A 125 -1.26 14.79 11.27
C ARG A 125 -0.35 15.47 10.24
N GLY A 126 -0.81 16.60 9.72
CA GLY A 126 -0.06 17.42 8.77
C GLY A 126 0.02 16.87 7.33
N MET A 127 -0.57 15.69 7.05
CA MET A 127 -0.66 15.17 5.70
C MET A 127 -1.50 16.08 4.80
N LYS A 128 -1.29 16.00 3.48
CA LYS A 128 -2.01 16.82 2.49
C LYS A 128 -3.21 16.09 1.89
N LEU A 129 -3.96 15.37 2.74
CA LEU A 129 -5.21 14.69 2.39
C LEU A 129 -6.27 15.71 1.96
N LYS A 130 -7.17 15.27 1.07
CA LYS A 130 -8.32 16.02 0.58
C LYS A 130 -9.64 15.34 0.89
N LYS A 131 -9.65 14.01 0.86
CA LYS A 131 -10.81 13.20 1.21
C LYS A 131 -10.41 12.16 2.24
N LEU A 132 -11.17 12.10 3.33
CA LEU A 132 -11.02 11.11 4.39
C LEU A 132 -12.38 10.55 4.76
N TYR A 133 -12.53 9.23 4.70
CA TYR A 133 -13.75 8.52 5.05
C TYR A 133 -13.48 7.56 6.21
N LEU A 134 -14.27 7.67 7.26
CA LEU A 134 -14.07 7.06 8.57
C LEU A 134 -15.39 6.50 9.15
N ASN A 135 -16.39 6.19 8.31
CA ASN A 135 -17.66 5.66 8.82
C ASN A 135 -17.41 4.33 9.53
N ASN A 136 -18.14 4.07 10.63
CA ASN A 136 -18.01 2.83 11.40
C ASN A 136 -16.55 2.51 11.80
N THR A 137 -15.80 3.53 12.23
CA THR A 137 -14.48 3.38 12.86
C THR A 137 -14.57 3.60 14.37
N GLU A 138 -13.47 3.37 15.09
CA GLU A 138 -13.37 3.60 16.55
C GLU A 138 -12.80 4.99 16.89
N VAL A 139 -12.67 5.87 15.89
CA VAL A 139 -12.14 7.23 16.06
C VAL A 139 -13.07 8.07 16.93
N SER A 140 -12.50 8.66 17.96
CA SER A 140 -13.19 9.63 18.84
C SER A 140 -12.46 10.97 18.98
N ASP A 141 -11.15 11.01 18.70
CA ASP A 141 -10.37 12.25 18.66
C ASP A 141 -10.04 12.67 17.22
N LEU A 142 -10.46 13.87 16.85
CA LEU A 142 -10.19 14.48 15.55
C LEU A 142 -9.12 15.57 15.60
N SER A 143 -8.52 15.82 16.77
CA SER A 143 -7.42 16.79 16.93
C SER A 143 -6.24 16.59 15.96
N PRO A 144 -5.91 15.36 15.48
CA PRO A 144 -4.89 15.18 14.45
C PRO A 144 -5.24 15.80 13.09
N LEU A 145 -6.54 16.05 12.84
CA LEU A 145 -7.03 16.61 11.59
C LEU A 145 -7.08 18.15 11.58
N GLU A 146 -6.84 18.79 12.72
CA GLU A 146 -6.94 20.24 12.86
C GLU A 146 -6.01 20.97 11.89
N GLY A 147 -6.55 21.99 11.19
CA GLY A 147 -5.81 22.78 10.21
C GLY A 147 -5.50 22.06 8.89
N MET A 148 -5.93 20.79 8.71
CA MET A 148 -5.82 20.11 7.42
C MET A 148 -6.82 20.67 6.41
N GLY A 149 -6.37 20.89 5.18
CA GLY A 149 -7.21 21.41 4.08
C GLY A 149 -8.07 20.34 3.41
N LEU A 150 -8.84 19.57 4.21
CA LEU A 150 -9.79 18.57 3.74
C LEU A 150 -10.95 19.25 3.00
N THR A 151 -11.35 18.67 1.88
CA THR A 151 -12.56 19.08 1.14
C THR A 151 -13.73 18.15 1.44
N MET A 152 -13.46 16.98 2.02
CA MET A 152 -14.45 15.98 2.37
C MET A 152 -13.96 15.17 3.56
N LEU A 153 -14.78 15.12 4.61
CA LEU A 153 -14.61 14.28 5.79
C LEU A 153 -15.94 13.58 6.05
N ASN A 154 -15.94 12.24 6.06
CA ASN A 154 -17.14 11.46 6.36
C ASN A 154 -16.92 10.64 7.63
N LEU A 155 -17.87 10.75 8.56
CA LEU A 155 -17.86 10.17 9.90
C LEU A 155 -19.28 9.70 10.29
N LEU A 156 -20.13 9.40 9.31
CA LEU A 156 -21.49 8.94 9.55
C LEU A 156 -21.45 7.48 10.02
N GLY A 157 -21.54 7.28 11.33
CA GLY A 157 -21.62 5.99 12.02
C GLY A 157 -22.23 6.18 13.40
#